data_AF-A0AAD1BXV4-F1
#
_entry.id   AF-A0AAD1BXV4-F1
#
_cell.length_a   1.000
_cell.length_b   1.000
_cell.length_c   1.000
_cell.angle_alpha   90.00
_cell.angle_beta   90.00
_cell.angle_gamma   90.00
#
_symmetry.space_group_name_H-M   'P 1'
#
loop_
_entity.id
_entity.type
_entity.pdbx_description
1 polymer ?
#
loop_
_entity_poly.entity_id
_entity_poly.type
_entity_poly.pdbx_seq_one_letter_code
_entity_poly.pdbx_strand_id
1 'polypeptide(L)'
;MTLRPMLAAVLLSVSLGASAQSPVTNARVAPSQVQPNTDAALDERLARDWGLQPEEWARYRQLMQGPLGVYSPNLDPLTALGIEARTDEERRRYAELQVQAEARRVGKTLAYQRAYDAAWQRLFPGQPRVSLPGAKAQGAGNTGSGRLAVFVKADCAPCAQRVQQLQAAGTAFDLYMVGSRQDDARIRQWATQAGIDPARVRARTITLNHDAGRWLSLGLSGDLPAVVRELNGQWQRQ
;
A
#
# COMPACT_ATOMS: atom_id res chain seq x y z
N MET A 1 16.10 -70.06 63.62
CA MET A 1 14.88 -70.63 64.24
C MET A 1 14.40 -69.70 65.34
N THR A 2 13.07 -69.65 65.51
CA THR A 2 12.29 -69.22 66.70
C THR A 2 12.21 -67.73 67.11
N LEU A 3 11.04 -67.17 66.76
CA LEU A 3 10.03 -66.42 67.55
C LEU A 3 10.40 -65.27 68.52
N ARG A 4 9.63 -64.18 68.34
CA ARG A 4 9.33 -63.04 69.24
C ARG A 4 8.95 -63.46 70.68
N PRO A 5 9.09 -62.55 71.66
CA PRO A 5 7.87 -61.90 72.18
C PRO A 5 8.01 -60.40 72.53
N MET A 6 6.86 -59.72 72.49
CA MET A 6 6.61 -58.40 73.10
C MET A 6 6.55 -58.51 74.62
N LEU A 7 6.94 -57.46 75.36
CA LEU A 7 6.02 -56.74 76.26
C LEU A 7 6.67 -55.48 76.86
N ALA A 8 5.81 -54.50 77.11
CA ALA A 8 6.06 -53.11 77.39
C ALA A 8 6.60 -52.80 78.79
N ALA A 9 7.34 -51.69 78.91
CA ALA A 9 7.40 -50.89 80.13
C ALA A 9 7.73 -49.43 79.77
N VAL A 10 6.88 -48.54 80.27
CA VAL A 10 6.89 -47.08 80.11
C VAL A 10 7.94 -46.46 81.03
N LEU A 11 8.74 -45.52 80.51
CA LEU A 11 9.53 -44.59 81.32
C LEU A 11 9.24 -43.16 80.87
N LEU A 12 8.62 -42.39 81.77
CA LEU A 12 8.35 -40.96 81.62
C LEU A 12 9.67 -40.18 81.58
N SER A 13 9.86 -39.41 80.53
CA SER A 13 10.83 -38.31 80.50
C SER A 13 10.06 -37.00 80.48
N VAL A 14 10.11 -36.27 81.59
CA VAL A 14 9.62 -34.90 81.72
C VAL A 14 10.62 -33.99 81.00
N SER A 15 10.22 -33.41 79.86
CA SER A 15 10.94 -32.32 79.23
C SER A 15 10.18 -31.02 79.44
N LEU A 16 10.71 -30.15 80.31
CA LEU A 16 10.32 -28.76 80.41
C LEU A 16 10.58 -28.07 79.06
N GLY A 17 9.63 -27.23 78.65
CA GLY A 17 9.52 -26.71 77.30
C GLY A 17 10.62 -25.74 76.88
N ALA A 18 11.01 -25.87 75.61
CA ALA A 18 11.44 -24.74 74.80
C ALA A 18 10.39 -24.56 73.69
N SER A 19 9.44 -23.65 73.92
CA SER A 19 8.49 -23.24 72.89
C SER A 19 9.26 -22.43 71.85
N ALA A 20 9.74 -23.08 70.79
CA ALA A 20 10.18 -22.36 69.60
C ALA A 20 8.93 -21.74 68.96
N GLN A 21 8.66 -20.47 69.29
CA GLN A 21 7.70 -19.66 68.54
C GLN A 21 8.29 -19.45 67.14
N SER A 22 7.94 -20.31 66.20
CA SER A 22 8.08 -19.99 64.79
C SER A 22 7.29 -18.70 64.57
N PRO A 23 7.89 -17.62 64.04
CA PRO A 23 7.09 -16.49 63.61
C PRO A 23 6.12 -17.03 62.57
N VAL A 24 4.82 -16.91 62.85
CA VAL A 24 3.79 -17.06 61.83
C VAL A 24 4.09 -15.94 60.85
N THR A 25 4.81 -16.27 59.78
CA THR A 25 4.89 -15.41 58.62
C THR A 25 3.47 -15.34 58.09
N ASN A 26 2.76 -14.28 58.47
CA ASN A 26 1.59 -13.85 57.74
C ASN A 26 2.03 -13.78 56.28
N ALA A 27 1.64 -14.78 55.50
CA ALA A 27 1.69 -14.69 54.06
C ALA A 27 0.75 -13.53 53.72
N ARG A 28 1.34 -12.33 53.65
CA ARG A 28 0.69 -11.19 53.04
C ARG A 28 0.42 -11.66 51.63
N VAL A 29 -0.82 -12.06 51.37
CA VAL A 29 -1.33 -12.12 50.01
C VAL A 29 -1.24 -10.68 49.53
N ALA A 30 -0.09 -10.33 48.95
CA ALA A 30 0.00 -9.15 48.13
C ALA A 30 -1.02 -9.42 47.02
N PRO A 31 -2.10 -8.64 46.87
CA PRO A 31 -2.88 -8.72 45.67
C PRO A 31 -1.88 -8.45 44.54
N SER A 32 -1.66 -9.44 43.67
CA SER A 32 -1.04 -9.18 42.39
C SER A 32 -1.80 -8.01 41.81
N GLN A 33 -1.15 -6.85 41.67
CA GLN A 33 -1.70 -5.76 40.89
C GLN A 33 -1.72 -6.26 39.45
N VAL A 34 -2.80 -6.96 39.11
CA VAL A 34 -3.12 -7.49 37.79
C VAL A 34 -3.03 -6.33 36.83
N GLN A 35 -2.04 -6.31 35.94
CA GLN A 35 -1.85 -5.37 34.82
C GLN A 35 -3.16 -4.78 34.25
N PRO A 36 -3.64 -3.59 34.70
CA PRO A 36 -4.74 -2.91 34.02
C PRO A 36 -4.18 -1.82 33.09
N ASN A 37 -2.98 -1.31 33.41
CA ASN A 37 -2.36 -0.18 32.74
C ASN A 37 -1.74 -0.54 31.39
N THR A 38 -1.37 -1.80 31.16
CA THR A 38 -0.76 -2.22 29.89
C THR A 38 -1.79 -2.29 28.78
N ASP A 39 -2.99 -2.79 29.07
CA ASP A 39 -4.04 -2.98 28.07
C ASP A 39 -4.68 -1.65 27.69
N ALA A 40 -4.92 -0.77 28.67
CA ALA A 40 -5.37 0.60 28.42
C ALA A 40 -4.35 1.39 27.58
N ALA A 41 -3.05 1.29 27.89
CA ALA A 41 -2.01 1.98 27.12
C ALA A 41 -1.89 1.43 25.69
N LEU A 42 -2.10 0.12 25.51
CA LEU A 42 -2.14 -0.51 24.18
C LEU A 42 -3.34 -0.03 23.37
N ASP A 43 -4.53 -0.01 23.98
CA ASP A 43 -5.76 0.46 23.34
C ASP A 43 -5.65 1.92 22.91
N GLU A 44 -5.12 2.78 23.77
CA GLU A 44 -4.87 4.18 23.42
C GLU A 44 -3.89 4.32 22.25
N ARG A 45 -2.84 3.49 22.21
CA ARG A 45 -1.90 3.50 21.10
C ARG A 45 -2.57 3.05 19.81
N LEU A 46 -3.35 1.97 19.85
CA LEU A 46 -4.07 1.48 18.67
C LEU A 46 -5.09 2.51 18.18
N ALA A 47 -5.83 3.16 19.08
CA ALA A 47 -6.72 4.26 18.73
C ALA A 47 -5.97 5.37 17.98
N ARG A 48 -4.83 5.83 18.52
CA ARG A 48 -3.98 6.85 17.90
C ARG A 48 -3.45 6.44 16.53
N ASP A 49 -3.01 5.19 16.36
CA ASP A 49 -2.48 4.67 15.09
C ASP A 49 -3.54 4.71 13.97
N TRP A 50 -4.82 4.60 14.33
CA TRP A 50 -5.96 4.72 13.43
C TRP A 50 -6.56 6.14 13.35
N GLY A 51 -6.04 7.10 14.12
CA GLY A 51 -6.60 8.47 14.19
C GLY A 51 -7.96 8.54 14.91
N LEU A 52 -8.23 7.57 15.79
CA LEU A 52 -9.45 7.43 16.57
C LEU A 52 -9.26 7.95 17.99
N GLN A 53 -10.35 8.42 18.59
CA GLN A 53 -10.43 8.66 20.03
C GLN A 53 -10.57 7.32 20.79
N PRO A 54 -10.19 7.26 22.09
CA PRO A 54 -10.31 6.04 22.90
C PRO A 54 -11.73 5.46 22.92
N GLU A 55 -12.76 6.30 22.92
CA GLU A 55 -14.17 5.89 22.94
C GLU A 55 -14.58 5.23 21.61
N GLU A 56 -14.00 5.70 20.50
CA GLU A 56 -14.24 5.14 19.17
C GLU A 56 -13.58 3.78 19.01
N TRP A 57 -12.38 3.62 19.58
CA TRP A 57 -11.72 2.32 19.66
C TRP A 57 -12.51 1.32 20.53
N ALA A 58 -13.04 1.77 21.66
CA ALA A 58 -13.92 0.94 22.50
C ALA A 58 -15.19 0.52 21.74
N ARG A 59 -15.82 1.45 21.01
CA ARG A 59 -16.98 1.15 20.15
C ARG A 59 -16.63 0.15 19.06
N TYR A 60 -15.50 0.31 18.38
CA TYR A 60 -15.03 -0.67 17.38
C TYR A 60 -14.96 -2.09 17.97
N ARG A 61 -14.33 -2.25 19.14
CA ARG A 61 -14.23 -3.57 19.79
C ARG A 61 -15.60 -4.16 20.12
N GLN A 62 -16.54 -3.34 20.59
CA GLN A 62 -17.90 -3.79 20.87
C GLN A 62 -18.63 -4.23 19.58
N LEU A 63 -18.50 -3.48 18.49
CA LEU A 63 -19.11 -3.83 17.20
C LEU A 63 -18.57 -5.17 16.66
N MET A 64 -17.26 -5.40 16.81
CA MET A 64 -16.60 -6.65 16.39
C MET A 64 -16.95 -7.85 17.29
N GLN A 65 -17.51 -7.64 18.48
CA GLN A 65 -18.09 -8.71 19.31
C GLN A 65 -19.53 -9.04 18.90
N GLY A 66 -20.16 -8.22 18.07
CA GLY A 66 -21.53 -8.37 17.60
C GLY A 66 -21.65 -8.98 16.19
N PRO A 67 -22.83 -8.85 15.55
CA PRO A 67 -23.10 -9.42 14.23
C PRO A 67 -22.09 -9.01 13.15
N LEU A 68 -21.60 -7.75 13.17
CA LEU A 68 -20.62 -7.28 12.20
C LEU A 68 -19.33 -8.12 12.24
N GLY A 69 -18.82 -8.43 13.43
CA GLY A 69 -17.63 -9.27 13.59
C GLY A 69 -17.86 -10.73 13.24
N VAL A 70 -19.10 -11.23 13.36
CA VAL A 70 -19.49 -12.57 12.89
C VAL A 70 -19.46 -12.63 11.36
N TYR A 71 -20.02 -11.63 10.68
CA TYR A 71 -20.03 -11.59 9.21
C TYR A 71 -18.66 -11.28 8.61
N SER A 72 -17.91 -10.38 9.23
CA SER A 72 -16.65 -9.83 8.72
C SER A 72 -15.55 -9.89 9.78
N PRO A 73 -15.05 -11.08 10.12
CA PRO A 73 -13.95 -11.20 11.07
C PRO A 73 -12.70 -10.47 10.52
N ASN A 74 -11.96 -9.79 11.40
CA ASN A 74 -10.76 -8.99 11.09
C ASN A 74 -11.00 -7.72 10.26
N LEU A 75 -12.22 -7.20 10.26
CA LEU A 75 -12.50 -5.90 9.64
C LEU A 75 -11.72 -4.78 10.34
N ASP A 76 -11.16 -3.86 9.54
CA ASP A 76 -10.42 -2.74 10.08
C ASP A 76 -11.33 -1.75 10.84
N PRO A 77 -10.79 -1.02 11.83
CA PRO A 77 -11.60 -0.17 12.70
C PRO A 77 -12.38 0.93 11.99
N LEU A 78 -11.80 1.55 10.97
CA LEU A 78 -12.40 2.69 10.27
C LEU A 78 -13.54 2.23 9.37
N THR A 79 -13.38 1.09 8.71
CA THR A 79 -14.45 0.47 7.91
C THR A 79 -15.57 -0.04 8.80
N ALA A 80 -15.25 -0.69 9.92
CA ALA A 80 -16.26 -1.15 10.88
C ALA A 80 -17.09 0.01 11.44
N LEU A 81 -16.43 1.08 11.89
CA LEU A 81 -17.10 2.28 12.40
C LEU A 81 -17.87 3.03 11.29
N GLY A 82 -17.37 3.03 10.05
CA GLY A 82 -18.02 3.66 8.90
C GLY A 82 -19.29 2.94 8.44
N ILE A 83 -19.32 1.61 8.46
CA ILE A 83 -20.53 0.80 8.17
C ILE A 83 -21.59 1.08 9.25
N GLU A 84 -21.19 1.00 10.52
CA GLU A 84 -22.07 1.16 11.69
C GLU A 84 -22.21 2.61 12.16
N ALA A 85 -21.90 3.59 11.30
CA ALA A 85 -21.98 5.01 11.61
C ALA A 85 -23.43 5.43 11.89
N ARG A 86 -23.64 6.23 12.95
CA ARG A 86 -24.97 6.67 13.42
C ARG A 86 -25.50 7.86 12.65
N THR A 87 -24.60 8.65 12.07
CA THR A 87 -24.94 9.84 11.27
C THR A 87 -24.08 9.89 10.01
N ASP A 88 -24.50 10.71 9.05
CA ASP A 88 -23.74 10.93 7.82
C ASP A 88 -22.42 11.68 8.07
N GLU A 89 -22.36 12.50 9.12
CA GLU A 89 -21.12 13.14 9.57
C GLU A 89 -20.12 12.12 10.11
N GLU A 90 -20.56 11.19 10.97
CA GLU A 90 -19.71 10.08 11.44
C GLU A 90 -19.20 9.27 10.24
N ARG A 91 -20.10 8.90 9.32
CA ARG A 91 -19.77 8.10 8.14
C ARG A 91 -18.73 8.79 7.26
N ARG A 92 -18.92 10.10 6.99
CA ARG A 92 -17.99 10.92 6.22
C ARG A 92 -16.63 11.00 6.90
N ARG A 93 -16.58 11.28 8.21
CA ARG A 93 -15.33 11.37 8.97
C ARG A 93 -14.52 10.07 8.90
N TYR A 94 -15.17 8.92 9.11
CA TYR A 94 -14.47 7.62 9.03
C TYR A 94 -14.00 7.30 7.61
N ALA A 95 -14.76 7.63 6.58
CA ALA A 95 -14.34 7.48 5.20
C ALA A 95 -13.11 8.35 4.87
N GLU A 96 -13.07 9.60 5.33
CA GLU A 96 -11.92 10.49 5.16
C GLU A 96 -10.67 9.96 5.89
N LEU A 97 -10.82 9.48 7.13
CA LEU A 97 -9.74 8.82 7.87
C LEU A 97 -9.23 7.58 7.13
N GLN A 98 -10.12 6.77 6.56
CA GLN A 98 -9.75 5.56 5.81
C GLN A 98 -8.93 5.91 4.57
N VAL A 99 -9.34 6.92 3.80
CA VAL A 99 -8.60 7.37 2.61
C VAL A 99 -7.21 7.84 2.99
N GLN A 100 -7.07 8.60 4.08
CA GLN A 100 -5.76 9.06 4.56
C GLN A 100 -4.87 7.89 5.03
N ALA A 101 -5.45 6.93 5.76
CA ALA A 101 -4.74 5.73 6.20
C ALA A 101 -4.25 4.90 5.01
N GLU A 102 -5.10 4.70 4.01
CA GLU A 102 -4.76 3.96 2.79
C GLU A 102 -3.69 4.69 1.98
N ALA A 103 -3.78 6.02 1.83
CA ALA A 103 -2.76 6.81 1.15
C ALA A 103 -1.37 6.65 1.82
N ARG A 104 -1.32 6.66 3.16
CA ARG A 104 -0.08 6.39 3.91
C ARG A 104 0.40 4.96 3.70
N ARG A 105 -0.50 3.97 3.71
CA ARG A 105 -0.18 2.54 3.49
C ARG A 105 0.43 2.34 2.11
N VAL A 106 -0.24 2.81 1.06
CA VAL A 106 0.24 2.73 -0.33
C VAL A 106 1.58 3.44 -0.48
N GLY A 107 1.76 4.61 0.13
CA GLY A 107 3.04 5.33 0.12
C GLY A 107 4.19 4.48 0.69
N LYS A 108 3.99 3.83 1.84
CA LYS A 108 4.99 2.93 2.44
C LYS A 108 5.25 1.70 1.56
N THR A 109 4.20 1.09 1.02
CA THR A 109 4.32 -0.06 0.12
C THR A 109 5.11 0.28 -1.14
N LEU A 110 4.85 1.44 -1.75
CA LEU A 110 5.61 1.90 -2.93
C LEU A 110 7.07 2.21 -2.60
N ALA A 111 7.34 2.81 -1.44
CA ALA A 111 8.71 3.04 -0.99
C ALA A 111 9.48 1.72 -0.83
N TYR A 112 8.85 0.72 -0.20
CA TYR A 112 9.44 -0.61 -0.07
C TYR A 112 9.60 -1.30 -1.43
N GLN A 113 8.61 -1.20 -2.31
CA GLN A 113 8.65 -1.79 -3.65
C GLN A 113 9.85 -1.26 -4.45
N ARG A 114 10.14 0.05 -4.40
CA ARG A 114 11.34 0.63 -5.04
C ARG A 114 12.64 0.05 -4.46
N ALA A 115 12.72 -0.09 -3.13
CA ALA A 115 13.88 -0.68 -2.48
C ALA A 115 14.05 -2.15 -2.86
N TYR A 116 12.94 -2.89 -2.97
CA TYR A 116 12.90 -4.26 -3.46
C TYR A 116 13.39 -4.36 -4.91
N ASP A 117 12.92 -3.48 -5.79
CA ASP A 117 13.31 -3.47 -7.20
C ASP A 117 14.80 -3.17 -7.36
N ALA A 118 15.33 -2.19 -6.62
CA ALA A 118 16.77 -1.91 -6.59
C ALA A 118 17.59 -3.09 -6.03
N ALA A 119 17.07 -3.78 -5.01
CA ALA A 119 17.70 -4.98 -4.47
C ALA A 119 17.73 -6.12 -5.50
N TRP A 120 16.64 -6.33 -6.24
CA TRP A 120 16.58 -7.34 -7.31
C TRP A 120 17.65 -7.10 -8.37
N GLN A 121 17.79 -5.87 -8.86
CA GLN A 121 18.79 -5.53 -9.87
C GLN A 121 20.23 -5.82 -9.41
N ARG A 122 20.54 -5.56 -8.14
CA ARG A 122 21.86 -5.81 -7.55
C ARG A 122 22.13 -7.29 -7.31
N LEU A 123 21.12 -8.05 -6.90
CA LEU A 123 21.28 -9.45 -6.49
C LEU A 123 21.10 -10.44 -7.66
N PHE A 124 20.30 -10.08 -8.66
CA PHE A 124 19.95 -10.94 -9.80
C PHE A 124 20.08 -10.18 -11.13
N PRO A 125 21.28 -9.72 -11.50
CA PRO A 125 21.49 -8.94 -12.72
C PRO A 125 21.12 -9.77 -13.97
N GLY A 126 20.37 -9.17 -14.89
CA GLY A 126 19.95 -9.81 -16.14
C GLY A 126 18.82 -10.84 -16.02
N GLN A 127 18.37 -11.18 -14.81
CA GLN A 127 17.25 -12.09 -14.61
C GLN A 127 15.91 -11.33 -14.61
N PRO A 128 14.95 -11.69 -15.48
CA PRO A 128 13.64 -11.07 -15.49
C PRO A 128 12.91 -11.33 -14.16
N ARG A 129 12.37 -10.28 -13.54
CA ARG A 129 11.61 -10.38 -12.28
C ARG A 129 10.32 -11.18 -12.44
N VAL A 130 9.66 -11.01 -13.58
CA VAL A 130 8.48 -11.75 -13.97
C VAL A 130 8.71 -12.29 -15.37
N SER A 131 8.68 -13.60 -15.52
CA SER A 131 8.63 -14.24 -16.83
C SER A 131 7.17 -14.54 -17.14
N LEU A 132 6.59 -13.80 -18.07
CA LEU A 132 5.27 -14.08 -18.63
C LEU A 132 5.46 -14.73 -20.01
N PRO A 133 5.32 -16.07 -20.14
CA PRO A 133 5.44 -16.73 -21.43
C PRO A 133 4.37 -16.18 -22.38
N GLY A 134 4.80 -15.64 -23.52
CA GLY A 134 3.90 -15.08 -24.54
C GLY A 134 3.48 -13.62 -24.35
N ALA A 135 3.82 -12.98 -23.22
CA ALA A 135 3.68 -11.53 -23.11
C ALA A 135 4.83 -10.86 -23.86
N LYS A 136 4.55 -10.28 -25.03
CA LYS A 136 5.39 -9.18 -25.53
C LYS A 136 5.47 -8.16 -24.40
N ALA A 137 6.65 -7.62 -24.10
CA ALA A 137 6.83 -6.54 -23.13
C ALA A 137 5.90 -5.37 -23.50
N GLN A 138 4.68 -5.41 -22.99
CA GLN A 138 3.77 -4.29 -23.00
C GLN A 138 4.24 -3.46 -21.82
N GLY A 139 4.70 -2.24 -22.10
CA GLY A 139 5.06 -1.26 -21.08
C GLY A 139 3.85 -0.96 -20.20
N ALA A 140 3.58 -1.82 -19.24
CA ALA A 140 2.66 -1.61 -18.14
C ALA A 140 3.42 -0.77 -17.11
N GLY A 141 3.53 0.50 -17.44
CA GLY A 141 4.32 1.49 -16.73
C GLY A 141 4.54 2.67 -17.65
N ASN A 142 4.84 3.83 -17.09
CA ASN A 142 5.32 4.97 -17.88
C ASN A 142 6.73 4.73 -18.44
N THR A 143 7.15 3.46 -18.60
CA THR A 143 8.36 3.05 -19.31
C THR A 143 8.02 3.07 -20.80
N GLY A 144 8.62 4.01 -21.53
CA GLY A 144 8.48 4.12 -22.96
C GLY A 144 9.00 2.86 -23.66
N SER A 145 8.56 2.66 -24.89
CA SER A 145 9.04 1.60 -25.78
C SER A 145 10.51 1.78 -26.24
N GLY A 146 11.25 2.72 -25.62
CA GLY A 146 12.50 3.30 -26.13
C GLY A 146 12.30 4.25 -27.33
N ARG A 147 11.11 4.25 -27.96
CA ARG A 147 10.74 5.16 -29.05
C ARG A 147 10.40 6.55 -28.49
N LEU A 148 10.43 7.57 -29.36
CA LEU A 148 10.02 8.91 -28.98
C LEU A 148 8.53 8.93 -28.63
N ALA A 149 8.17 9.56 -27.51
CA ALA A 149 6.79 9.94 -27.22
C ALA A 149 6.59 11.40 -27.64
N VAL A 150 5.57 11.66 -28.45
CA VAL A 150 5.26 12.98 -28.99
C VAL A 150 3.90 13.43 -28.47
N PHE A 151 3.90 14.39 -27.56
CA PHE A 151 2.68 14.95 -26.98
C PHE A 151 2.21 16.15 -27.80
N VAL A 152 0.93 16.12 -28.17
CA VAL A 152 0.30 17.15 -29.00
C VAL A 152 -1.07 17.53 -28.43
N LYS A 153 -1.60 18.69 -28.83
CA LYS A 153 -3.00 19.08 -28.61
C LYS A 153 -3.62 19.54 -29.92
N ALA A 154 -4.95 19.55 -30.00
CA ALA A 154 -5.66 19.96 -31.21
C ALA A 154 -5.29 21.39 -31.64
N ASP A 155 -5.34 22.33 -30.69
CA ASP A 155 -5.07 23.76 -30.93
C ASP A 155 -3.57 24.06 -30.78
N CYS A 156 -2.76 23.48 -31.66
CA CYS A 156 -1.31 23.59 -31.64
C CYS A 156 -0.72 23.55 -33.06
N ALA A 157 -0.53 24.73 -33.66
CA ALA A 157 0.07 24.83 -34.99
C ALA A 157 1.49 24.18 -35.07
N PRO A 158 2.40 24.37 -34.10
CA PRO A 158 3.72 23.73 -34.15
C PRO A 158 3.67 22.20 -34.06
N CYS A 159 2.59 21.62 -33.51
CA CYS A 159 2.48 20.18 -33.32
C CYS A 159 2.44 19.42 -34.65
N ALA A 160 1.68 19.93 -35.64
CA ALA A 160 1.61 19.30 -36.96
C ALA A 160 2.99 19.32 -37.65
N GLN A 161 3.68 20.47 -37.63
CA GLN A 161 5.01 20.62 -38.22
C GLN A 161 6.02 19.66 -37.58
N ARG A 162 6.03 19.55 -36.24
CA ARG A 162 6.97 18.68 -35.55
C ARG A 162 6.76 17.20 -35.89
N VAL A 163 5.50 16.78 -35.97
CA VAL A 163 5.13 15.40 -36.34
C VAL A 163 5.53 15.11 -37.80
N GLN A 164 5.30 16.04 -38.71
CA GLN A 164 5.72 15.89 -40.11
C GLN A 164 7.24 15.78 -40.26
N GLN A 165 8.01 16.57 -39.51
CA GLN A 165 9.48 16.47 -39.50
C GLN A 165 9.95 15.10 -39.02
N LEU A 166 9.39 14.60 -37.92
CA LEU A 166 9.73 13.27 -37.39
C LEU A 166 9.37 12.17 -38.38
N GLN A 167 8.20 12.27 -39.02
CA GLN A 167 7.78 11.34 -40.06
C GLN A 167 8.73 11.38 -41.27
N ALA A 168 9.07 12.56 -41.78
CA ALA A 168 9.98 12.72 -42.91
C ALA A 168 11.37 12.13 -42.63
N ALA A 169 11.85 12.25 -41.39
CA ALA A 169 13.11 11.65 -40.94
C ALA A 169 13.07 10.11 -40.80
N GLY A 170 11.91 9.47 -41.01
CA GLY A 170 11.76 8.02 -40.82
C GLY A 170 11.68 7.60 -39.35
N THR A 171 11.59 8.55 -38.43
CA THR A 171 11.62 8.27 -37.00
C THR A 171 10.34 7.57 -36.55
N ALA A 172 10.49 6.47 -35.82
CA ALA A 172 9.39 5.79 -35.17
C ALA A 172 9.01 6.52 -33.87
N PHE A 173 7.73 6.83 -33.68
CA PHE A 173 7.27 7.54 -32.49
C PHE A 173 5.85 7.17 -32.09
N ASP A 174 5.55 7.38 -30.82
CA ASP A 174 4.25 7.15 -30.23
C ASP A 174 3.62 8.51 -29.94
N LEU A 175 2.56 8.86 -30.69
CA LEU A 175 1.87 10.13 -30.55
C LEU A 175 0.81 10.04 -29.45
N TYR A 176 0.80 11.02 -28.55
CA TYR A 176 -0.16 11.15 -27.45
C TYR A 176 -0.91 12.48 -27.56
N MET A 177 -2.23 12.42 -27.78
CA MET A 177 -3.06 13.63 -27.81
C MET A 177 -3.53 13.99 -26.40
N VAL A 178 -3.06 15.14 -25.92
CA VAL A 178 -3.50 15.79 -24.69
C VAL A 178 -4.89 16.39 -24.89
N GLY A 179 -5.77 16.17 -23.91
CA GLY A 179 -7.14 16.69 -23.95
C GLY A 179 -8.03 16.03 -25.01
N SER A 180 -7.69 14.81 -25.46
CA SER A 180 -8.50 14.04 -26.41
C SER A 180 -9.89 13.68 -25.88
N ARG A 181 -10.08 13.65 -24.54
CA ARG A 181 -11.31 13.18 -23.87
C ARG A 181 -11.71 11.75 -24.23
N GLN A 182 -10.73 10.89 -24.54
CA GLN A 182 -10.95 9.54 -25.06
C GLN A 182 -11.78 9.52 -26.37
N ASP A 183 -11.78 10.64 -27.11
CA ASP A 183 -12.42 10.73 -28.41
C ASP A 183 -11.44 10.29 -29.50
N ASP A 184 -11.69 9.07 -29.96
CA ASP A 184 -10.95 8.36 -30.99
C ASP A 184 -11.07 9.03 -32.36
N ALA A 185 -12.24 9.60 -32.68
CA ALA A 185 -12.47 10.31 -33.94
C ALA A 185 -11.66 11.60 -33.99
N ARG A 186 -11.56 12.31 -32.85
CA ARG A 186 -10.76 13.53 -32.73
C ARG A 186 -9.29 13.30 -33.03
N ILE A 187 -8.69 12.22 -32.50
CA ILE A 187 -7.29 11.89 -32.79
C ILE A 187 -7.10 11.55 -34.27
N ARG A 188 -7.98 10.72 -34.83
CA ARG A 188 -7.90 10.33 -36.24
C ARG A 188 -8.04 11.54 -37.17
N GLN A 189 -8.99 12.43 -36.90
CA GLN A 189 -9.18 13.65 -37.69
C GLN A 189 -7.94 14.55 -37.63
N TRP A 190 -7.41 14.79 -36.43
CA TRP A 190 -6.20 15.60 -36.26
C TRP A 190 -4.99 14.96 -36.96
N ALA A 191 -4.82 13.64 -36.87
CA ALA A 191 -3.72 12.93 -37.52
C ALA A 191 -3.77 13.09 -39.05
N THR A 192 -4.96 12.97 -39.64
CA THR A 192 -5.18 13.21 -41.07
C THR A 192 -4.86 14.66 -41.45
N GLN A 193 -5.34 15.63 -40.69
CA GLN A 193 -5.07 17.06 -40.92
C GLN A 193 -3.58 17.40 -40.78
N ALA A 194 -2.88 16.75 -39.84
CA ALA A 194 -1.45 16.89 -39.63
C ALA A 194 -0.60 16.17 -40.70
N GLY A 195 -1.21 15.44 -41.63
CA GLY A 195 -0.49 14.73 -42.70
C GLY A 195 0.26 13.48 -42.22
N ILE A 196 -0.21 12.83 -41.15
CA ILE A 196 0.34 11.53 -40.73
C ILE A 196 -0.06 10.48 -41.78
N ASP A 197 0.93 9.73 -42.27
CA ASP A 197 0.73 8.68 -43.25
C ASP A 197 -0.01 7.48 -42.62
N PRO A 198 -1.23 7.13 -43.10
CA PRO A 198 -1.97 5.99 -42.60
C PRO A 198 -1.24 4.65 -42.78
N ALA A 199 -0.34 4.51 -43.75
CA ALA A 199 0.49 3.31 -43.90
C ALA A 199 1.46 3.14 -42.73
N ARG A 200 2.06 4.23 -42.24
CA ARG A 200 2.95 4.21 -41.06
C ARG A 200 2.21 3.93 -39.77
N VAL A 201 0.95 4.36 -39.66
CA VAL A 201 0.08 4.00 -38.55
C VAL A 201 -0.26 2.51 -38.58
N ARG A 202 -0.67 1.98 -39.75
CA ARG A 202 -0.95 0.55 -39.94
C ARG A 202 0.28 -0.33 -39.66
N ALA A 203 1.46 0.12 -40.07
CA ALA A 203 2.73 -0.55 -39.81
C ALA A 203 3.22 -0.41 -38.34
N ARG A 204 2.54 0.39 -37.51
CA ARG A 204 2.94 0.74 -36.12
C ARG A 204 4.31 1.42 -36.01
N THR A 205 4.80 2.01 -37.10
CA THR A 205 5.94 2.93 -37.05
C THR A 205 5.54 4.23 -36.37
N ILE A 206 4.28 4.64 -36.53
CA ILE A 206 3.65 5.72 -35.77
C ILE A 206 2.45 5.13 -35.03
N THR A 207 2.29 5.39 -33.74
CA THR A 207 1.06 5.01 -33.02
C THR A 207 0.27 6.25 -32.62
N LEU A 208 -1.05 6.17 -32.62
CA LEU A 208 -1.93 7.25 -32.18
C LEU A 208 -2.56 6.85 -30.85
N ASN A 209 -2.32 7.63 -29.79
CA ASN A 209 -2.75 7.31 -28.44
C ASN A 209 -3.43 8.50 -27.77
N HIS A 210 -4.32 8.23 -26.84
CA HIS A 210 -4.77 9.24 -25.88
C HIS A 210 -3.69 9.47 -24.84
N ASP A 211 -3.48 10.73 -24.46
CA ASP A 211 -2.55 11.06 -23.38
C ASP A 211 -2.97 10.45 -22.04
N ALA A 212 -4.27 10.47 -21.71
CA ALA A 212 -4.82 9.94 -20.46
C ALA A 212 -4.11 10.44 -19.18
N GLY A 213 -3.57 11.66 -19.19
CA GLY A 213 -2.85 12.26 -18.07
C GLY A 213 -1.35 11.97 -18.07
N ARG A 214 -0.83 11.26 -19.07
CA ARG A 214 0.58 10.89 -19.19
C ARG A 214 1.48 12.13 -19.20
N TRP A 215 1.18 13.16 -20.00
CA TRP A 215 1.96 14.40 -20.08
C TRP A 215 2.15 15.04 -18.71
N LEU A 216 1.06 15.18 -17.94
CA LEU A 216 1.12 15.76 -16.60
C LEU A 216 1.92 14.87 -15.64
N SER A 217 1.77 13.55 -15.74
CA SER A 217 2.51 12.59 -14.89
C SER A 217 4.02 12.59 -15.11
N LEU A 218 4.49 13.05 -16.28
CA LEU A 218 5.93 13.15 -16.57
C LEU A 218 6.60 14.29 -15.80
N GLY A 219 5.85 15.29 -15.32
CA GLY A 219 6.40 16.42 -14.58
C GLY A 219 7.39 17.28 -15.37
N LEU A 220 7.37 17.18 -16.71
CA LEU A 220 8.24 17.94 -17.60
C LEU A 220 7.63 19.31 -17.92
N SER A 221 8.46 20.35 -17.90
CA SER A 221 8.04 21.72 -18.21
C SER A 221 8.00 22.01 -19.72
N GLY A 222 7.27 23.06 -20.08
CA GLY A 222 7.23 23.64 -21.42
C GLY A 222 5.98 23.30 -22.24
N ASP A 223 5.75 24.06 -23.29
CA ASP A 223 4.54 23.94 -24.13
C ASP A 223 4.57 22.71 -25.05
N LEU A 224 3.43 22.41 -25.68
CA LEU A 224 3.33 21.39 -26.73
C LEU A 224 3.69 22.00 -28.11
N PRO A 225 4.30 21.23 -29.03
CA PRO A 225 4.58 19.80 -28.94
C PRO A 225 5.75 19.48 -28.01
N ALA A 226 5.62 18.42 -27.23
CA ALA A 226 6.73 17.88 -26.44
C ALA A 226 7.19 16.56 -27.04
N VAL A 227 8.46 16.48 -27.40
CA VAL A 227 9.10 15.24 -27.84
C VAL A 227 10.00 14.78 -26.71
N VAL A 228 9.72 13.60 -26.19
CA VAL A 228 10.43 13.07 -25.03
C VAL A 228 10.86 11.64 -25.31
N ARG A 229 11.95 11.23 -24.67
CA ARG A 229 12.47 9.86 -24.73
C ARG A 229 12.80 9.40 -23.33
N GLU A 230 12.52 8.15 -23.03
CA GLU A 230 13.01 7.52 -21.82
C GLU A 230 14.47 7.08 -22.03
N LEU A 231 15.36 7.55 -21.15
CA LEU A 231 16.75 7.17 -21.08
C LEU A 231 17.06 6.75 -19.64
N ASN A 232 17.49 5.51 -19.45
CA ASN A 232 17.83 4.95 -18.13
C ASN A 232 16.72 5.12 -17.07
N GLY A 233 15.46 4.95 -17.47
CA GLY A 233 14.30 5.11 -16.57
C GLY A 233 13.90 6.55 -16.26
N GLN A 234 14.52 7.54 -16.92
CA GLN A 234 14.17 8.96 -16.82
C GLN A 234 13.69 9.50 -18.16
N TRP A 235 12.60 10.27 -18.12
CA TRP A 235 12.11 10.96 -19.30
C TRP A 235 12.87 12.26 -19.52
N GLN A 236 13.38 12.44 -20.73
CA GLN A 236 14.10 13.64 -21.14
C GLN A 236 13.44 14.22 -22.38
N ARG A 237 13.21 15.53 -22.34
CA ARG A 237 12.78 16.31 -23.51
C ARG A 237 13.93 16.44 -24.49
N GLN A 238 13.66 16.19 -25.76
CA GLN A 238 14.60 16.32 -26.88
C GLN A 238 14.59 17.75 -27.44
#